data_AF-A0A925K1N9-F1
#
_entry.id   AF-A0A925K1N9-F1
#
_cell.length_a   1.000
_cell.length_b   1.000
_cell.length_c   1.000
_cell.angle_alpha   90.00
_cell.angle_beta   90.00
_cell.angle_gamma   90.00
#
_symmetry.space_group_name_H-M   'P 1'
#
loop_
_entity.id
_entity.type
_entity.pdbx_description
1 polymer ?
#
loop_
_entity_poly.entity_id
_entity_poly.type
_entity_poly.pdbx_seq_one_letter_code
_entity_poly.pdbx_strand_id
1 'polypeptide(L)'
;MNALLILFALVLAASVAFLSPSDGPAAVVLCAALAALAALAISRHETHARFLVQVFVAGVLVRAAIGTLIYYFRLQEFFGGDALTYDYLGATMLQFWRGELGYGHYETLMGVRVHRDWGMPYLVAGIYSLTGQNMLAVQFFNSIVGAATAPVIFLCARHIFQNLRVAKVAALLVAFFPSLVLWSSQGLKDGPIVFLLAVVMLATLELGERMSIKYFCLLGVTLYSLFSFRFYIFYMTVTAIVGAFFIGMRPQTTRNLIRQFAVVMSIGFVFTYMGVLRTAGTQFEVYGDLENVQRSRADLVRSASSSFGQDVDVSTTAGALSAIPIGVTYLLFAPFPW
;
A
#
# COMPACT_ATOMS: atom_id res chain seq x y z
N MET A 1 -0.92 28.28 -2.62
CA MET A 1 -1.67 27.24 -3.38
C MET A 1 -2.41 27.94 -4.52
N ASN A 2 -2.66 27.30 -5.66
CA ASN A 2 -3.38 27.96 -6.76
C ASN A 2 -4.86 28.13 -6.40
N ALA A 3 -5.43 29.31 -6.65
CA ALA A 3 -6.84 29.62 -6.35
C ALA A 3 -7.81 28.57 -6.95
N LEU A 4 -7.48 28.07 -8.14
CA LEU A 4 -8.23 27.02 -8.83
C LEU A 4 -8.25 25.68 -8.07
N LEU A 5 -7.14 25.26 -7.45
CA LEU A 5 -7.14 24.03 -6.64
C LEU A 5 -7.95 24.19 -5.35
N ILE A 6 -7.92 25.39 -4.76
CA ILE A 6 -8.76 25.70 -3.59
C ILE A 6 -10.24 25.65 -3.98
N LEU A 7 -10.60 26.28 -5.09
CA LEU A 7 -11.97 26.25 -5.60
C LEU A 7 -12.44 24.82 -5.86
N PHE A 8 -11.64 23.99 -6.53
CA PHE A 8 -11.97 22.58 -6.74
C PHE A 8 -12.12 21.79 -5.44
N ALA A 9 -11.25 22.04 -4.45
CA ALA A 9 -11.36 21.41 -3.13
C ALA A 9 -12.67 21.79 -2.43
N LEU A 10 -13.05 23.06 -2.47
CA LEU A 10 -14.31 23.55 -1.87
C LEU A 10 -15.54 22.99 -2.59
N VAL A 11 -15.53 22.99 -3.92
CA VAL A 11 -16.63 22.43 -4.72
C VAL A 11 -16.77 20.94 -4.47
N LEU A 12 -15.66 20.19 -4.44
CA LEU A 12 -15.68 18.76 -4.15
C LEU A 12 -16.18 18.49 -2.73
N ALA A 13 -15.67 19.22 -1.73
CA ALA A 13 -16.12 19.09 -0.34
C ALA A 13 -17.62 19.34 -0.18
N ALA A 14 -18.13 20.40 -0.80
CA ALA A 14 -19.57 20.71 -0.80
C ALA A 14 -20.38 19.63 -1.51
N SER A 15 -19.90 19.13 -2.66
CA SER A 15 -20.55 18.06 -3.42
C SER A 15 -20.61 16.76 -2.62
N VAL A 16 -19.52 16.37 -1.96
CA VAL A 16 -19.46 15.19 -1.10
C VAL A 16 -20.43 15.30 0.08
N ALA A 17 -20.45 16.45 0.75
CA ALA A 17 -21.36 16.69 1.87
C ALA A 17 -22.83 16.66 1.43
N PHE A 18 -23.13 17.12 0.20
CA PHE A 18 -24.49 17.09 -0.35
C PHE A 18 -24.92 15.69 -0.82
N LEU A 19 -24.03 14.97 -1.50
CA LEU A 19 -24.32 13.63 -2.05
C LEU A 19 -24.36 12.54 -0.98
N SER A 20 -23.66 12.71 0.14
CA SER A 20 -23.63 11.74 1.24
C SER A 20 -23.68 12.47 2.59
N PRO A 21 -24.85 12.96 3.04
CA PRO A 21 -24.94 13.80 4.23
C PRO A 21 -24.53 13.12 5.54
N SER A 22 -24.70 11.79 5.65
CA SER A 22 -24.29 11.00 6.81
C SER A 22 -22.77 10.87 6.94
N ASP A 23 -22.11 10.54 5.84
CA ASP A 23 -20.71 10.10 5.82
C ASP A 23 -19.75 11.17 5.30
N GLY A 24 -20.24 12.01 4.39
CA GLY A 24 -19.48 13.02 3.66
C GLY A 24 -18.78 14.04 4.55
N PRO A 25 -19.48 14.72 5.48
CA PRO A 25 -18.85 15.74 6.32
C PRO A 25 -17.67 15.20 7.15
N ALA A 26 -17.83 14.06 7.80
CA ALA A 26 -16.78 13.43 8.61
C ALA A 26 -15.58 13.01 7.74
N ALA A 27 -15.85 12.39 6.57
CA ALA A 27 -14.82 12.00 5.63
C ALA A 27 -14.03 13.21 5.09
N VAL A 28 -14.72 14.30 4.73
CA VAL A 28 -14.10 15.54 4.23
C VAL A 28 -13.21 16.18 5.30
N VAL A 29 -13.68 16.27 6.56
CA VAL A 29 -12.89 16.84 7.66
C VAL A 29 -11.64 16.02 7.92
N LEU A 30 -11.77 14.69 8.01
CA LEU A 30 -10.61 13.79 8.16
C LEU A 30 -9.63 13.97 7.00
N CYS A 31 -10.15 13.97 5.77
CA CYS A 31 -9.34 14.14 4.57
C CYS A 31 -8.60 15.47 4.55
N ALA A 32 -9.27 16.57 4.87
CA ALA A 32 -8.67 17.90 4.91
C ALA A 32 -7.57 17.98 5.97
N ALA A 33 -7.81 17.43 7.17
CA ALA A 33 -6.82 17.42 8.24
C ALA A 33 -5.57 16.62 7.86
N LEU A 34 -5.74 15.39 7.36
CA LEU A 34 -4.62 14.53 6.96
C LEU A 34 -3.88 15.07 5.73
N ALA A 35 -4.60 15.59 4.73
CA ALA A 35 -4.00 16.20 3.55
C ALA A 35 -3.23 17.47 3.91
N ALA A 36 -3.71 18.27 4.86
CA ALA A 36 -2.98 19.43 5.37
C ALA A 36 -1.67 19.01 6.06
N LEU A 37 -1.69 17.99 6.92
CA LEU A 37 -0.48 17.47 7.57
C LEU A 37 0.53 16.94 6.54
N ALA A 38 0.08 16.18 5.54
CA ALA A 38 0.92 15.69 4.46
C ALA A 38 1.49 16.83 3.60
N ALA A 39 0.65 17.80 3.22
CA ALA A 39 1.08 18.97 2.46
C ALA A 39 2.09 19.82 3.24
N LEU A 40 1.91 19.98 4.57
CA LEU A 40 2.87 20.65 5.45
C LEU A 40 4.21 19.90 5.48
N ALA A 41 4.19 18.57 5.61
CA ALA A 41 5.40 17.75 5.56
C ALA A 41 6.13 17.88 4.21
N ILE A 42 5.41 17.87 3.10
CA ILE A 42 5.96 18.07 1.74
C ILE A 42 6.52 19.49 1.59
N SER A 43 5.83 20.50 2.14
CA SER A 43 6.24 21.91 2.02
C SER A 43 7.54 22.23 2.73
N ARG A 44 7.91 21.44 3.75
CA ARG A 44 9.17 21.57 4.49
C ARG A 44 10.39 21.07 3.72
N HIS A 45 10.20 20.37 2.60
CA HIS A 45 11.32 20.01 1.73
C HIS A 45 11.69 21.20 0.83
N GLU A 46 12.92 21.73 0.99
CA GLU A 46 13.39 22.95 0.33
C GLU A 46 13.31 22.90 -1.21
N THR A 47 13.38 21.72 -1.80
CA THR A 47 13.43 21.54 -3.25
C THR A 47 12.02 21.44 -3.86
N HIS A 48 11.60 22.48 -4.60
CA HIS A 48 10.34 22.49 -5.37
C HIS A 48 9.05 22.19 -4.57
N ALA A 49 9.03 22.50 -3.27
CA ALA A 49 7.89 22.36 -2.37
C ALA A 49 6.55 22.77 -3.02
N ARG A 50 6.49 23.95 -3.63
CA ARG A 50 5.24 24.47 -4.23
C ARG A 50 4.70 23.56 -5.34
N PHE A 51 5.57 23.05 -6.20
CA PHE A 51 5.18 22.13 -7.27
C PHE A 51 4.69 20.81 -6.69
N LEU A 52 5.42 20.24 -5.72
CA LEU A 52 5.05 18.97 -5.10
C LEU A 52 3.73 19.05 -4.34
N VAL A 53 3.50 20.13 -3.58
CA VAL A 53 2.22 20.36 -2.91
C VAL A 53 1.09 20.52 -3.92
N GLN A 54 1.30 21.21 -5.05
CA GLN A 54 0.28 21.33 -6.10
C GLN A 54 -0.06 19.97 -6.73
N VAL A 55 0.95 19.17 -7.07
CA VAL A 55 0.76 17.83 -7.64
C VAL A 55 0.08 16.91 -6.64
N PHE A 56 0.51 16.93 -5.38
CA PHE A 56 -0.12 16.17 -4.30
C PHE A 56 -1.58 16.54 -4.13
N VAL A 57 -1.90 17.82 -3.96
CA VAL A 57 -3.29 18.29 -3.78
C VAL A 57 -4.15 17.95 -4.99
N ALA A 58 -3.65 18.18 -6.21
CA ALA A 58 -4.37 17.79 -7.42
C ALA A 58 -4.60 16.27 -7.48
N GLY A 59 -3.61 15.47 -7.10
CA GLY A 59 -3.71 14.01 -7.02
C GLY A 59 -4.73 13.53 -5.98
N VAL A 60 -4.82 14.20 -4.82
CA VAL A 60 -5.85 13.94 -3.80
C VAL A 60 -7.23 14.29 -4.34
N LEU A 61 -7.39 15.45 -4.97
CA LEU A 61 -8.70 15.88 -5.50
C LEU A 61 -9.24 14.93 -6.57
N VAL A 62 -8.40 14.49 -7.50
CA VAL A 62 -8.80 13.52 -8.53
C VAL A 62 -9.21 12.19 -7.89
N ARG A 63 -8.42 11.66 -6.95
CA ARG A 63 -8.71 10.39 -6.27
C ARG A 63 -9.94 10.47 -5.38
N ALA A 64 -10.10 11.55 -4.62
CA ALA A 64 -11.27 11.78 -3.78
C ALA A 64 -12.54 11.94 -4.63
N ALA A 65 -12.48 12.62 -5.77
CA ALA A 65 -13.59 12.70 -6.70
C ALA A 65 -13.99 11.31 -7.24
N ILE A 66 -13.02 10.52 -7.71
CA ILE A 66 -13.28 9.16 -8.20
C ILE A 66 -13.78 8.24 -7.08
N GLY A 67 -13.18 8.30 -5.90
CA GLY A 67 -13.64 7.55 -4.73
C GLY A 67 -15.08 7.90 -4.35
N THR A 68 -15.42 9.20 -4.35
CA THR A 68 -16.79 9.65 -4.11
C THR A 68 -17.77 9.08 -5.13
N LEU A 69 -17.41 9.06 -6.42
CA LEU A 69 -18.25 8.46 -7.46
C LEU A 69 -18.42 6.95 -7.24
N ILE A 70 -17.33 6.24 -6.96
CA ILE A 70 -17.37 4.79 -6.67
C ILE A 70 -18.27 4.53 -5.45
N TYR A 71 -18.14 5.35 -4.41
CA TYR A 71 -18.95 5.23 -3.19
C TYR A 71 -20.43 5.49 -3.45
N TYR A 72 -20.74 6.61 -4.10
CA TYR A 72 -22.12 7.04 -4.38
C TYR A 72 -22.86 6.05 -5.27
N PHE A 73 -22.23 5.56 -6.33
CA PHE A 73 -22.81 4.59 -7.26
C PHE A 73 -22.67 3.13 -6.82
N ARG A 74 -22.08 2.87 -5.63
CA ARG A 74 -21.85 1.53 -5.07
C ARG A 74 -21.04 0.60 -6.00
N LEU A 75 -20.02 1.15 -6.66
CA LEU A 75 -19.19 0.44 -7.64
C LEU A 75 -18.02 -0.34 -7.01
N GLN A 76 -17.96 -0.45 -5.69
CA GLN A 76 -16.87 -1.14 -4.99
C GLN A 76 -16.79 -2.62 -5.38
N GLU A 77 -17.93 -3.31 -5.48
CA GLU A 77 -17.95 -4.72 -5.88
C GLU A 77 -17.46 -4.91 -7.33
N PHE A 78 -17.78 -3.97 -8.21
CA PHE A 78 -17.37 -4.01 -9.62
C PHE A 78 -15.86 -3.85 -9.80
N PHE A 79 -15.23 -2.88 -9.12
CA PHE A 79 -13.80 -2.61 -9.28
C PHE A 79 -12.91 -3.43 -8.33
N GLY A 80 -13.39 -3.79 -7.15
CA GLY A 80 -12.61 -4.50 -6.15
C GLY A 80 -13.42 -4.82 -4.89
N GLY A 81 -14.13 -5.95 -4.90
CA GLY A 81 -14.96 -6.42 -3.77
C GLY A 81 -14.21 -6.58 -2.44
N ASP A 82 -12.89 -6.64 -2.47
CA ASP A 82 -12.02 -6.62 -1.27
C ASP A 82 -12.28 -5.39 -0.38
N ALA A 83 -12.68 -4.25 -0.96
CA ALA A 83 -13.02 -3.05 -0.18
C ALA A 83 -14.16 -3.31 0.83
N LEU A 84 -15.17 -4.09 0.42
CA LEU A 84 -16.29 -4.49 1.30
C LEU A 84 -15.84 -5.47 2.38
N THR A 85 -14.89 -6.34 2.03
CA THR A 85 -14.29 -7.26 3.00
C THR A 85 -13.52 -6.46 4.07
N TYR A 86 -12.72 -5.47 3.69
CA TYR A 86 -11.99 -4.63 4.65
C TYR A 86 -12.93 -3.77 5.50
N ASP A 87 -14.01 -3.26 4.92
CA ASP A 87 -15.07 -2.55 5.63
C ASP A 87 -15.69 -3.44 6.74
N TYR A 88 -16.14 -4.64 6.37
CA TYR A 88 -16.72 -5.60 7.32
C TYR A 88 -15.74 -6.00 8.44
N LEU A 89 -14.50 -6.34 8.09
CA LEU A 89 -13.49 -6.76 9.05
C LEU A 89 -13.10 -5.61 9.99
N GLY A 90 -12.98 -4.38 9.47
CA GLY A 90 -12.70 -3.20 10.28
C GLY A 90 -13.82 -2.83 11.23
N ALA A 91 -15.08 -2.93 10.77
CA ALA A 91 -16.27 -2.74 11.60
C ALA A 91 -16.33 -3.77 12.74
N THR A 92 -16.10 -5.05 12.43
CA THR A 92 -16.06 -6.15 13.40
C THR A 92 -14.94 -5.94 14.43
N MET A 93 -13.76 -5.52 13.98
CA MET A 93 -12.64 -5.19 14.87
C MET A 93 -12.98 -4.03 15.81
N LEU A 94 -13.65 -2.98 15.33
CA LEU A 94 -14.06 -1.86 16.16
C LEU A 94 -15.09 -2.27 17.23
N GLN A 95 -16.07 -3.11 16.88
CA GLN A 95 -17.03 -3.67 17.85
C GLN A 95 -16.31 -4.48 18.94
N PHE A 96 -15.28 -5.24 18.57
CA PHE A 96 -14.44 -5.95 19.53
C PHE A 96 -13.69 -4.98 20.45
N TRP A 97 -13.10 -3.91 19.93
CA TRP A 97 -12.43 -2.88 20.75
C TRP A 97 -13.37 -2.18 21.73
N ARG A 98 -14.65 -2.04 21.37
CA ARG A 98 -15.70 -1.47 22.23
C ARG A 98 -16.27 -2.46 23.26
N GLY A 99 -15.85 -3.72 23.22
CA GLY A 99 -16.37 -4.78 24.09
C GLY A 99 -17.78 -5.26 23.70
N GLU A 100 -18.26 -4.91 22.50
CA GLU A 100 -19.57 -5.31 21.98
C GLU A 100 -19.54 -6.76 21.45
N LEU A 101 -18.34 -7.27 21.12
CA LEU A 101 -18.10 -8.65 20.68
C LEU A 101 -17.28 -9.43 21.71
N GLY A 102 -17.76 -10.62 22.07
CA GLY A 102 -17.01 -11.56 22.91
C GLY A 102 -15.82 -12.19 22.16
N TYR A 103 -14.75 -12.51 22.89
CA TYR A 103 -13.50 -13.05 22.34
C TYR A 103 -13.67 -14.30 21.47
N GLY A 104 -14.49 -15.27 21.90
CA GLY A 104 -14.71 -16.50 21.13
C GLY A 104 -15.45 -16.27 19.80
N HIS A 105 -16.34 -15.27 19.75
CA HIS A 105 -17.04 -14.91 18.51
C HIS A 105 -16.11 -14.14 17.56
N TYR A 106 -15.26 -13.26 18.10
CA TYR A 106 -14.20 -12.60 17.35
C TYR A 106 -13.23 -13.63 16.73
N GLU A 107 -12.74 -14.61 17.50
CA GLU A 107 -11.83 -15.64 16.99
C GLU A 107 -12.48 -16.46 15.86
N THR A 108 -13.75 -16.81 15.99
CA THR A 108 -14.48 -17.55 14.96
C THR A 108 -14.65 -16.74 13.67
N LEU A 109 -14.95 -15.45 13.78
CA LEU A 109 -15.16 -14.56 12.62
C LEU A 109 -13.87 -14.11 11.95
N MET A 110 -12.83 -13.87 12.75
CA MET A 110 -11.63 -13.14 12.36
C MET A 110 -10.36 -14.01 12.36
N GLY A 111 -10.37 -15.16 13.05
CA GLY A 111 -9.19 -15.99 13.34
C GLY A 111 -8.36 -16.28 12.08
N VAL A 112 -8.93 -16.90 11.06
CA VAL A 112 -8.13 -17.26 9.86
C VAL A 112 -7.71 -16.04 9.02
N ARG A 113 -8.55 -14.99 8.96
CA ARG A 113 -8.31 -13.81 8.08
C ARG A 113 -7.37 -12.78 8.68
N VAL A 114 -7.45 -12.55 9.99
CA VAL A 114 -6.55 -11.63 10.72
C VAL A 114 -5.15 -12.21 10.84
N HIS A 115 -4.98 -13.52 10.95
CA HIS A 115 -3.65 -14.13 11.01
C HIS A 115 -2.83 -13.99 9.71
N ARG A 116 -3.48 -13.71 8.56
CA ARG A 116 -2.80 -13.59 7.25
C ARG A 116 -2.49 -12.14 6.85
N ASP A 117 -3.43 -11.20 6.99
CA ASP A 117 -3.31 -9.81 6.50
C ASP A 117 -4.03 -8.80 7.42
N TRP A 118 -3.68 -8.79 8.71
CA TRP A 118 -4.27 -7.89 9.71
C TRP A 118 -4.13 -6.38 9.46
N GLY A 119 -3.20 -5.91 8.63
CA GLY A 119 -2.91 -4.48 8.49
C GLY A 119 -4.14 -3.62 8.10
N MET A 120 -4.91 -4.05 7.10
CA MET A 120 -6.11 -3.31 6.65
C MET A 120 -7.23 -3.30 7.69
N PRO A 121 -7.67 -4.43 8.28
CA PRO A 121 -8.69 -4.41 9.33
C PRO A 121 -8.37 -3.46 10.49
N TYR A 122 -7.12 -3.42 10.96
CA TYR A 122 -6.70 -2.50 12.02
C TYR A 122 -6.72 -1.03 11.57
N LEU A 123 -6.27 -0.75 10.34
CA LEU A 123 -6.32 0.59 9.75
C LEU A 123 -7.77 1.10 9.66
N VAL A 124 -8.67 0.29 9.10
CA VAL A 124 -10.09 0.63 8.94
C VAL A 124 -10.74 0.84 10.30
N ALA A 125 -10.53 -0.07 11.26
CA ALA A 125 -11.03 0.09 12.63
C ALA A 125 -10.53 1.38 13.30
N GLY A 126 -9.25 1.73 13.08
CA GLY A 126 -8.67 2.99 13.55
C GLY A 126 -9.36 4.22 12.96
N ILE A 127 -9.62 4.23 11.66
CA ILE A 127 -10.38 5.31 10.99
C ILE A 127 -11.81 5.38 11.53
N TYR A 128 -12.46 4.22 11.72
CA TYR A 128 -13.84 4.14 12.21
C TYR A 128 -13.96 4.54 13.69
N SER A 129 -12.90 4.40 14.47
CA SER A 129 -12.87 4.91 15.85
C SER A 129 -13.04 6.43 15.92
N LEU A 130 -12.63 7.16 14.87
CA LEU A 130 -12.71 8.62 14.77
C LEU A 130 -13.96 9.11 14.02
N THR A 131 -14.37 8.39 12.99
CA THR A 131 -15.41 8.83 12.04
C THR A 131 -16.74 8.09 12.16
N GLY A 132 -16.80 7.04 12.98
CA GLY A 132 -17.86 6.03 12.88
C GLY A 132 -17.61 5.09 11.70
N GLN A 133 -18.50 4.12 11.48
CA GLN A 133 -18.39 3.22 10.32
C GLN A 133 -18.63 4.01 9.04
N ASN A 134 -17.55 4.38 8.35
CA ASN A 134 -17.57 5.32 7.22
C ASN A 134 -16.55 4.92 6.15
N MET A 135 -16.97 4.08 5.20
CA MET A 135 -16.07 3.60 4.14
C MET A 135 -15.53 4.73 3.25
N LEU A 136 -16.26 5.84 3.10
CA LEU A 136 -15.79 7.00 2.34
C LEU A 136 -14.56 7.65 3.00
N ALA A 137 -14.50 7.68 4.34
CA ALA A 137 -13.32 8.15 5.08
C ALA A 137 -12.09 7.28 4.80
N VAL A 138 -12.26 5.96 4.65
CA VAL A 138 -11.18 5.03 4.28
C VAL A 138 -10.70 5.27 2.85
N GLN A 139 -11.62 5.49 1.91
CA GLN A 139 -11.29 5.82 0.52
C GLN A 139 -10.51 7.14 0.42
N PHE A 140 -10.87 8.14 1.23
CA PHE A 140 -10.16 9.41 1.27
C PHE A 140 -8.79 9.29 1.93
N PHE A 141 -8.66 8.48 2.98
CA PHE A 141 -7.35 8.13 3.53
C PHE A 141 -6.44 7.52 2.45
N ASN A 142 -6.95 6.56 1.69
CA ASN A 142 -6.20 5.95 0.59
C ASN A 142 -5.89 6.94 -0.54
N SER A 143 -6.79 7.89 -0.82
CA SER A 143 -6.56 8.96 -1.78
C SER A 143 -5.36 9.83 -1.39
N ILE A 144 -5.21 10.11 -0.09
CA ILE A 144 -4.08 10.87 0.47
C ILE A 144 -2.78 10.07 0.36
N VAL A 145 -2.79 8.82 0.81
CA VAL A 145 -1.59 7.97 0.79
C VAL A 145 -1.15 7.69 -0.66
N GLY A 146 -2.10 7.40 -1.55
CA GLY A 146 -1.85 7.23 -2.98
C GLY A 146 -1.24 8.48 -3.62
N ALA A 147 -1.81 9.66 -3.36
CA ALA A 147 -1.25 10.92 -3.87
C ALA A 147 0.13 11.25 -3.27
N ALA A 148 0.39 10.87 -2.02
CA ALA A 148 1.68 11.06 -1.35
C ALA A 148 2.80 10.21 -1.97
N THR A 149 2.48 9.20 -2.79
CA THR A 149 3.47 8.43 -3.55
C THR A 149 4.22 9.32 -4.55
N ALA A 150 3.53 10.25 -5.21
CA ALA A 150 4.12 11.13 -6.22
C ALA A 150 5.32 11.97 -5.71
N PRO A 151 5.23 12.68 -4.57
CA PRO A 151 6.38 13.41 -4.04
C PRO A 151 7.51 12.49 -3.55
N VAL A 152 7.22 11.28 -3.06
CA VAL A 152 8.27 10.31 -2.70
C VAL A 152 9.03 9.85 -3.95
N ILE A 153 8.30 9.51 -5.02
CA ILE A 153 8.91 9.13 -6.30
C ILE A 153 9.69 10.28 -6.94
N PHE A 154 9.24 11.53 -6.78
CA PHE A 154 10.03 12.70 -7.17
C PHE A 154 11.40 12.69 -6.50
N LEU A 155 11.46 12.43 -5.19
CA LEU A 155 12.71 12.39 -4.43
C LEU A 155 13.61 11.24 -4.92
N CYS A 156 13.05 10.04 -5.12
CA CYS A 156 13.78 8.90 -5.67
C CYS A 156 14.36 9.20 -7.06
N ALA A 157 13.54 9.72 -7.98
CA ALA A 157 13.96 10.04 -9.34
C ALA A 157 15.01 11.17 -9.36
N ARG A 158 14.87 12.17 -8.48
CA ARG A 158 15.87 13.23 -8.33
C ARG A 158 17.19 12.67 -7.81
N HIS A 159 17.14 11.73 -6.88
CA HIS A 159 18.31 11.10 -6.28
C HIS A 159 19.05 10.19 -7.29
N ILE A 160 18.32 9.40 -8.07
CA ILE A 160 18.88 8.43 -9.03
C ILE A 160 19.40 9.13 -10.30
N PHE A 161 18.55 9.92 -10.95
CA PHE A 161 18.87 10.46 -12.28
C PHE A 161 19.54 11.84 -12.24
N GLN A 162 19.55 12.49 -11.07
CA GLN A 162 20.06 13.86 -10.89
C GLN A 162 19.49 14.87 -11.91
N ASN A 163 18.31 14.60 -12.46
CA ASN A 163 17.65 15.41 -13.48
C ASN A 163 16.27 15.86 -12.99
N LEU A 164 16.08 17.18 -12.93
CA LEU A 164 14.85 17.76 -12.44
C LEU A 164 13.65 17.48 -13.35
N ARG A 165 13.85 17.48 -14.67
CA ARG A 165 12.76 17.23 -15.63
C ARG A 165 12.24 15.81 -15.47
N VAL A 166 13.14 14.83 -15.37
CA VAL A 166 12.79 13.42 -15.13
C VAL A 166 12.01 13.27 -13.83
N ALA A 167 12.48 13.89 -12.74
CA ALA A 167 11.79 13.83 -11.45
C ALA A 167 10.37 14.43 -11.51
N LYS A 168 10.20 15.60 -12.16
CA LYS A 168 8.88 16.24 -12.32
C LYS A 168 7.93 15.39 -13.16
N VAL A 169 8.41 14.82 -14.26
CA VAL A 169 7.61 13.94 -15.13
C VAL A 169 7.22 12.68 -14.38
N ALA A 170 8.16 12.03 -13.67
CA ALA A 170 7.86 10.85 -12.86
C ALA A 170 6.78 11.13 -11.80
N ALA A 171 6.86 12.28 -11.11
CA ALA A 171 5.86 12.69 -10.13
C ALA A 171 4.47 12.88 -10.76
N LEU A 172 4.39 13.53 -11.93
CA LEU A 172 3.14 13.73 -12.66
C LEU A 172 2.54 12.41 -13.14
N LEU A 173 3.38 11.52 -13.71
CA LEU A 173 2.94 10.20 -14.16
C LEU A 173 2.38 9.40 -12.99
N VAL A 174 3.08 9.31 -11.86
CA VAL A 174 2.57 8.58 -10.67
C VAL A 174 1.31 9.24 -10.09
N ALA A 175 1.23 10.58 -10.09
CA ALA A 175 0.07 11.29 -9.59
C ALA A 175 -1.18 11.04 -10.44
N PHE A 176 -1.06 10.87 -11.76
CA PHE A 176 -2.20 10.85 -12.67
C PHE A 176 -2.31 9.56 -13.53
N PHE A 177 -1.49 8.54 -13.28
CA PHE A 177 -1.60 7.27 -13.98
C PHE A 177 -2.96 6.61 -13.67
N PRO A 178 -3.82 6.34 -14.69
CA PRO A 178 -5.21 5.96 -14.46
C PRO A 178 -5.40 4.78 -13.51
N SER A 179 -4.61 3.72 -13.69
CA SER A 179 -4.67 2.52 -12.84
C SER A 179 -4.29 2.85 -11.38
N LEU A 180 -3.19 3.60 -11.15
CA LEU A 180 -2.81 4.00 -9.79
C LEU A 180 -3.88 4.88 -9.14
N VAL A 181 -4.50 5.77 -9.90
CA VAL A 181 -5.61 6.59 -9.40
C VAL A 181 -6.78 5.71 -9.00
N LEU A 182 -7.22 4.79 -9.86
CA LEU A 182 -8.36 3.90 -9.58
C LEU A 182 -8.15 3.04 -8.33
N TRP A 183 -7.00 2.37 -8.22
CA TRP A 183 -6.70 1.47 -7.10
C TRP A 183 -6.43 2.20 -5.78
N SER A 184 -6.04 3.48 -5.82
CA SER A 184 -5.87 4.31 -4.61
C SER A 184 -7.06 5.20 -4.28
N SER A 185 -8.11 5.20 -5.11
CA SER A 185 -9.37 5.91 -4.81
C SER A 185 -10.36 5.06 -4.01
N GLN A 186 -10.08 3.76 -3.86
CA GLN A 186 -10.91 2.79 -3.15
C GLN A 186 -10.30 2.42 -1.81
N GLY A 187 -11.08 1.79 -0.92
CA GLY A 187 -10.63 1.29 0.39
C GLY A 187 -9.77 0.02 0.32
N LEU A 188 -8.91 -0.10 -0.70
CA LEU A 188 -8.06 -1.27 -0.96
C LEU A 188 -6.66 -1.11 -0.33
N LYS A 189 -5.95 -2.22 -0.14
CA LYS A 189 -4.58 -2.18 0.41
C LYS A 189 -3.51 -1.70 -0.57
N ASP A 190 -3.80 -1.71 -1.87
CA ASP A 190 -2.81 -1.48 -2.92
C ASP A 190 -2.25 -0.05 -2.90
N GLY A 191 -3.10 0.96 -2.66
CA GLY A 191 -2.66 2.35 -2.50
C GLY A 191 -1.60 2.52 -1.38
N PRO A 192 -1.90 2.11 -0.14
CA PRO A 192 -0.92 2.08 0.95
C PRO A 192 0.34 1.27 0.65
N ILE A 193 0.23 0.09 0.04
CA ILE A 193 1.40 -0.75 -0.28
C ILE A 193 2.33 -0.05 -1.27
N VAL A 194 1.80 0.55 -2.34
CA VAL A 194 2.61 1.26 -3.34
C VAL A 194 3.34 2.45 -2.71
N PHE A 195 2.66 3.19 -1.83
CA PHE A 195 3.29 4.27 -1.06
C PHE A 195 4.43 3.74 -0.17
N LEU A 196 4.18 2.67 0.59
CA LEU A 196 5.19 2.06 1.46
C LEU A 196 6.41 1.57 0.66
N LEU A 197 6.20 0.95 -0.50
CA LEU A 197 7.29 0.54 -1.40
C LEU A 197 8.12 1.73 -1.88
N ALA A 198 7.48 2.85 -2.25
CA ALA A 198 8.18 4.08 -2.62
C ALA A 198 9.00 4.63 -1.45
N VAL A 199 8.47 4.58 -0.22
CA VAL A 199 9.18 5.01 1.00
C VAL A 199 10.35 4.08 1.31
N VAL A 200 10.20 2.76 1.15
CA VAL A 200 11.32 1.81 1.26
C VAL A 200 12.42 2.17 0.26
N MET A 201 12.07 2.38 -1.00
CA MET A 201 13.06 2.77 -2.02
C MET A 201 13.81 4.04 -1.61
N LEU A 202 13.10 5.08 -1.17
CA LEU A 202 13.73 6.32 -0.71
C LEU A 202 14.65 6.10 0.50
N ALA A 203 14.18 5.37 1.51
CA ALA A 203 14.97 5.10 2.72
C ALA A 203 16.21 4.25 2.42
N THR A 204 16.10 3.26 1.55
CA THR A 204 17.23 2.43 1.10
C THR A 204 18.27 3.24 0.33
N LEU A 205 17.84 4.14 -0.57
CA LEU A 205 18.75 5.05 -1.28
C LEU A 205 19.52 5.95 -0.30
N GLU A 206 18.82 6.57 0.64
CA GLU A 206 19.42 7.48 1.63
C GLU A 206 20.36 6.77 2.61
N LEU A 207 19.99 5.59 3.10
CA LEU A 207 20.87 4.74 3.93
C LEU A 207 22.08 4.23 3.15
N GLY A 208 21.91 4.01 1.85
CA GLY A 208 22.98 3.67 0.92
C GLY A 208 24.04 4.77 0.81
N GLU A 209 23.72 6.04 1.07
CA GLU A 209 24.66 7.16 1.05
C GLU A 209 25.21 7.50 2.43
N ARG A 210 24.36 7.54 3.46
CA ARG A 210 24.70 7.96 4.82
C ARG A 210 23.93 7.15 5.87
N MET A 211 24.60 6.79 6.97
CA MET A 211 23.87 6.27 8.14
C MET A 211 23.04 7.40 8.73
N SER A 212 21.73 7.28 8.62
CA SER A 212 20.79 8.19 9.23
C SER A 212 19.79 7.39 10.03
N ILE A 213 19.75 7.64 11.34
CA ILE A 213 18.80 6.98 12.24
C ILE A 213 17.35 7.26 11.82
N LYS A 214 17.09 8.45 11.25
CA LYS A 214 15.79 8.82 10.69
C LYS A 214 15.35 7.83 9.60
N TYR A 215 16.21 7.57 8.61
CA TYR A 215 15.88 6.67 7.51
C TYR A 215 15.92 5.20 7.93
N PHE A 216 16.71 4.83 8.94
CA PHE A 216 16.69 3.50 9.53
C PHE A 216 15.36 3.22 10.23
N CYS A 217 14.90 4.12 11.10
CA CYS A 217 13.60 4.00 11.76
C CYS A 217 12.46 4.04 10.73
N LEU A 218 12.54 4.93 9.73
CA LEU A 218 11.56 4.98 8.64
C LEU A 218 11.49 3.65 7.90
N LEU A 219 12.63 3.06 7.54
CA LEU A 219 12.69 1.76 6.87
C LEU A 219 12.09 0.65 7.73
N GLY A 220 12.44 0.58 9.01
CA GLY A 220 11.90 -0.40 9.95
C GLY A 220 10.38 -0.32 10.09
N VAL A 221 9.83 0.88 10.31
CA VAL A 221 8.38 1.11 10.40
C VAL A 221 7.67 0.77 9.09
N THR A 222 8.26 1.15 7.95
CA THR A 222 7.69 0.91 6.62
C THR A 222 7.67 -0.59 6.30
N LEU A 223 8.77 -1.30 6.59
CA LEU A 223 8.85 -2.75 6.41
C LEU A 223 7.89 -3.50 7.34
N TYR A 224 7.74 -3.07 8.59
CA TYR A 224 6.75 -3.65 9.50
C TYR A 224 5.32 -3.42 8.99
N SER A 225 5.04 -2.24 8.45
CA SER A 225 3.75 -1.95 7.82
C SER A 225 3.52 -2.83 6.58
N LEU A 226 4.53 -3.03 5.73
CA LEU A 226 4.42 -3.96 4.59
C LEU A 226 4.15 -5.39 5.06
N PHE A 227 4.81 -5.83 6.13
CA PHE A 227 4.58 -7.14 6.71
C PHE A 227 3.13 -7.30 7.19
N SER A 228 2.52 -6.27 7.78
CA SER A 228 1.13 -6.33 8.24
C SER A 228 0.10 -6.26 7.10
N PHE A 229 0.38 -5.53 6.02
CA PHE A 229 -0.51 -5.43 4.86
C PHE A 229 -0.38 -6.62 3.89
N ARG A 230 0.85 -7.11 3.69
CA ARG A 230 1.18 -8.13 2.68
C ARG A 230 2.55 -8.76 2.94
N PHE A 231 2.56 -9.82 3.75
CA PHE A 231 3.78 -10.50 4.20
C PHE A 231 4.72 -10.94 3.08
N TYR A 232 4.20 -11.41 1.94
CA TYR A 232 5.04 -11.89 0.84
C TYR A 232 5.76 -10.75 0.11
N ILE A 233 5.12 -9.57 -0.01
CA ILE A 233 5.78 -8.36 -0.54
C ILE A 233 6.89 -7.92 0.40
N PHE A 234 6.68 -8.02 1.72
CA PHE A 234 7.74 -7.77 2.69
C PHE A 234 8.97 -8.64 2.42
N TYR A 235 8.82 -9.96 2.26
CA TYR A 235 9.97 -10.84 1.98
C TYR A 235 10.69 -10.48 0.68
N MET A 236 9.95 -10.26 -0.42
CA MET A 236 10.54 -9.83 -1.70
C MET A 236 11.27 -8.48 -1.56
N THR A 237 10.71 -7.56 -0.78
CA THR A 237 11.30 -6.24 -0.55
C THR A 237 12.57 -6.33 0.26
N VAL A 238 12.62 -7.17 1.31
CA VAL A 238 13.84 -7.43 2.08
C VAL A 238 14.93 -8.00 1.17
N THR A 239 14.61 -8.99 0.33
CA THR A 239 15.55 -9.53 -0.65
C THR A 239 16.04 -8.46 -1.62
N ALA A 240 15.15 -7.58 -2.09
CA ALA A 240 15.53 -6.47 -2.97
C ALA A 240 16.44 -5.45 -2.28
N ILE A 241 16.22 -5.13 -1.00
CA ILE A 241 17.09 -4.23 -0.22
C ILE A 241 18.48 -4.84 -0.07
N VAL A 242 18.54 -6.12 0.29
CA VAL A 242 19.79 -6.87 0.43
C VAL A 242 20.53 -6.87 -0.91
N GLY A 243 19.85 -7.23 -2.00
CA GLY A 243 20.41 -7.20 -3.36
C GLY A 243 20.89 -5.81 -3.77
N ALA A 244 20.13 -4.75 -3.48
CA ALA A 244 20.50 -3.37 -3.80
C ALA A 244 21.78 -2.92 -3.08
N PHE A 245 22.01 -3.37 -1.85
CA PHE A 245 23.25 -3.08 -1.13
C PHE A 245 24.45 -3.85 -1.69
N PHE A 246 24.28 -5.14 -2.00
CA PHE A 246 25.36 -5.96 -2.58
C PHE A 246 25.74 -5.57 -4.01
N ILE A 247 24.74 -5.30 -4.87
CA ILE A 247 24.91 -5.03 -6.31
C ILE A 247 25.09 -3.54 -6.61
N GLY A 248 24.92 -2.67 -5.60
CA GLY A 248 24.84 -1.21 -5.76
C GLY A 248 25.86 -0.62 -6.73
N MET A 249 25.36 0.16 -7.70
CA MET A 249 26.06 0.72 -8.88
C MET A 249 27.19 1.74 -8.59
N ARG A 250 27.65 1.86 -7.34
CA ARG A 250 28.66 2.85 -6.93
C ARG A 250 29.93 2.13 -6.45
N PRO A 251 31.14 2.72 -6.64
CA PRO A 251 32.38 2.12 -6.19
C PRO A 251 32.29 1.84 -4.68
N GLN A 252 32.26 0.56 -4.34
CA GLN A 252 32.08 0.07 -2.98
C GLN A 252 33.39 0.25 -2.21
N THR A 253 33.48 1.30 -1.40
CA THR A 253 34.53 1.39 -0.38
C THR A 253 34.22 0.43 0.75
N THR A 254 35.22 -0.18 1.39
CA THR A 254 35.06 -1.09 2.55
C THR A 254 34.16 -0.52 3.65
N ARG A 255 34.22 0.81 3.86
CA ARG A 255 33.36 1.53 4.82
C ARG A 255 31.87 1.48 4.45
N ASN A 256 31.53 1.52 3.16
CA ASN A 256 30.15 1.44 2.68
C ASN A 256 29.61 0.01 2.80
N LEU A 257 30.44 -1.01 2.55
CA LEU A 257 30.06 -2.41 2.73
C LEU A 257 29.77 -2.75 4.19
N ILE A 258 30.66 -2.35 5.12
CA ILE A 258 30.45 -2.57 6.56
C ILE A 258 29.16 -1.89 7.02
N ARG A 259 28.90 -0.67 6.54
CA ARG A 259 27.68 0.07 6.84
C ARG A 259 26.43 -0.67 6.35
N GLN A 260 26.41 -1.09 5.10
CA GLN A 260 25.27 -1.80 4.51
C GLN A 260 25.02 -3.12 5.22
N PHE A 261 26.08 -3.86 5.53
CA PHE A 261 26.00 -5.08 6.31
C PHE A 261 25.41 -4.82 7.70
N ALA A 262 25.85 -3.77 8.40
CA ALA A 262 25.28 -3.39 9.69
C ALA A 262 23.78 -3.06 9.59
N VAL A 263 23.34 -2.32 8.57
CA VAL A 263 21.92 -2.03 8.34
C VAL A 263 21.12 -3.31 8.15
N VAL A 264 21.56 -4.22 7.27
CA VAL A 264 20.88 -5.49 7.00
C VAL A 264 20.80 -6.35 8.26
N MET A 265 21.90 -6.47 9.00
CA MET A 265 21.95 -7.25 10.24
C MET A 265 21.03 -6.65 11.32
N SER A 266 21.02 -5.33 11.49
CA SER A 266 20.13 -4.67 12.44
C SER A 266 18.66 -4.85 12.07
N ILE A 267 18.30 -4.73 10.79
CA ILE A 267 16.94 -5.00 10.29
C ILE A 267 16.55 -6.46 10.57
N GLY A 268 17.43 -7.40 10.23
CA GLY A 268 17.22 -8.82 10.47
C GLY A 268 17.01 -9.14 11.95
N PHE A 269 17.79 -8.54 12.83
CA PHE A 269 17.66 -8.70 14.28
C PHE A 269 16.34 -8.13 14.82
N VAL A 270 15.97 -6.91 14.41
CA VAL A 270 14.70 -6.28 14.82
C VAL A 270 13.51 -7.15 14.40
N PHE A 271 13.46 -7.61 13.15
CA PHE A 271 12.34 -8.43 12.68
C PHE A 271 12.32 -9.83 13.30
N THR A 272 13.49 -10.41 13.58
CA THR A 272 13.60 -11.65 14.34
C THR A 272 12.98 -11.49 15.72
N TYR A 273 13.33 -10.42 16.44
CA TYR A 273 12.78 -10.11 17.75
C TYR A 273 11.27 -9.86 17.72
N MET A 274 10.76 -9.21 16.67
CA MET A 274 9.32 -8.97 16.47
C MET A 274 8.53 -10.25 16.08
N GLY A 275 9.17 -11.42 16.04
CA GLY A 275 8.49 -12.69 15.81
C GLY A 275 8.21 -13.00 14.33
N VAL A 276 8.80 -12.26 13.39
CA VAL A 276 8.62 -12.53 11.95
C VAL A 276 9.05 -13.94 11.58
N LEU A 277 10.07 -14.50 12.25
CA LEU A 277 10.50 -15.89 12.05
C LEU A 277 9.45 -16.92 12.48
N ARG A 278 8.71 -16.65 13.57
CA ARG A 278 7.63 -17.53 14.02
C ARG A 278 6.50 -17.54 13.00
N THR A 279 6.09 -16.36 12.53
CA THR A 279 5.07 -16.22 11.48
C THR A 279 5.55 -16.79 10.15
N ALA A 280 6.82 -16.62 9.80
CA ALA A 280 7.42 -17.22 8.61
C ALA A 280 7.37 -18.75 8.67
N GLY A 281 7.66 -19.34 9.83
CA GLY A 281 7.58 -20.78 10.06
C GLY A 281 6.17 -21.32 9.82
N THR A 282 5.15 -20.70 10.43
CA THR A 282 3.75 -21.12 10.23
C THR A 282 3.29 -20.90 8.78
N GLN A 283 3.74 -19.83 8.12
CA GLN A 283 3.44 -19.59 6.72
C GLN A 283 4.14 -20.58 5.80
N PHE A 284 5.38 -20.96 6.09
CA PHE A 284 6.13 -21.96 5.31
C PHE A 284 5.48 -23.34 5.43
N GLU A 285 4.97 -23.72 6.60
CA GLU A 285 4.20 -24.96 6.75
C GLU A 285 2.92 -24.97 5.89
N VAL A 286 2.26 -23.81 5.75
CA VAL A 286 1.02 -23.70 4.98
C VAL A 286 1.27 -23.59 3.46
N TYR A 287 2.29 -22.84 3.04
CA TYR A 287 2.53 -22.51 1.62
C TYR A 287 3.75 -23.20 1.00
N GLY A 288 4.58 -23.88 1.78
CA GLY A 288 5.71 -24.68 1.30
C GLY A 288 5.28 -26.00 0.66
N ASP A 289 4.02 -26.41 0.88
CA ASP A 289 3.41 -27.56 0.25
C ASP A 289 2.74 -27.18 -1.08
N LEU A 290 3.28 -27.73 -2.18
CA LEU A 290 2.77 -27.53 -3.53
C LEU A 290 1.32 -28.00 -3.68
N GLU A 291 0.88 -28.98 -2.87
CA GLU A 291 -0.52 -29.41 -2.87
C GLU A 291 -1.44 -28.33 -2.30
N ASN A 292 -1.03 -27.66 -1.23
CA ASN A 292 -1.77 -26.52 -0.68
C ASN A 292 -1.78 -25.32 -1.63
N VAL A 293 -0.68 -25.09 -2.37
CA VAL A 293 -0.63 -24.07 -3.44
C VAL A 293 -1.62 -24.40 -4.55
N GLN A 294 -1.69 -25.66 -5.00
CA GLN A 294 -2.65 -26.11 -6.02
C GLN A 294 -4.09 -25.97 -5.54
N ARG A 295 -4.39 -26.34 -4.28
CA ARG A 295 -5.72 -26.16 -3.68
C ARG A 295 -6.11 -24.69 -3.61
N SER A 296 -5.21 -23.83 -3.16
CA SER A 296 -5.43 -22.38 -3.13
C SER A 296 -5.67 -21.82 -4.53
N ARG A 297 -4.94 -22.29 -5.54
CA ARG A 297 -5.11 -21.87 -6.94
C ARG A 297 -6.45 -22.33 -7.50
N ALA A 298 -6.82 -23.59 -7.28
CA ALA A 298 -8.09 -24.15 -7.73
C ALA A 298 -9.29 -23.43 -7.08
N ASP A 299 -9.14 -23.05 -5.81
CA ASP A 299 -10.14 -22.22 -5.11
C ASP A 299 -10.25 -20.83 -5.73
N LEU A 300 -9.13 -20.16 -6.05
CA LEU A 300 -9.16 -18.85 -6.74
C LEU A 300 -9.79 -18.95 -8.14
N VAL A 301 -9.53 -20.02 -8.88
CA VAL A 301 -10.17 -20.27 -10.19
C VAL A 301 -11.69 -20.39 -10.05
N ARG A 302 -12.17 -21.10 -9.02
CA ARG A 302 -13.61 -21.33 -8.78
C ARG A 302 -14.31 -20.11 -8.19
N SER A 303 -13.73 -19.51 -7.15
CA SER A 303 -14.32 -18.39 -6.39
C SER A 303 -14.25 -17.06 -7.15
N ALA A 304 -13.16 -16.81 -7.88
CA ALA A 304 -13.01 -15.58 -8.67
C ALA A 304 -13.53 -15.71 -10.11
N SER A 305 -14.18 -16.84 -10.46
CA SER A 305 -14.67 -17.13 -11.83
C SER A 305 -13.62 -16.95 -12.93
N SER A 306 -12.34 -17.13 -12.58
CA SER A 306 -11.24 -16.95 -13.52
C SER A 306 -11.16 -18.14 -14.46
N SER A 307 -11.24 -17.89 -15.77
CA SER A 307 -11.03 -18.92 -16.80
C SER A 307 -9.55 -19.30 -16.97
N PHE A 308 -8.64 -18.65 -16.25
CA PHE A 308 -7.21 -18.81 -16.46
C PHE A 308 -6.65 -20.10 -15.84
N GLY A 309 -6.16 -20.98 -16.73
CA GLY A 309 -5.35 -22.14 -16.39
C GLY A 309 -6.07 -23.18 -15.53
N GLN A 310 -7.35 -23.44 -15.76
CA GLN A 310 -8.10 -24.45 -15.01
C GLN A 310 -7.42 -25.84 -15.07
N ASP A 311 -6.73 -26.12 -16.17
CA ASP A 311 -6.05 -27.39 -16.43
C ASP A 311 -4.59 -27.44 -15.93
N VAL A 312 -4.08 -26.35 -15.35
CA VAL A 312 -2.70 -26.28 -14.86
C VAL A 312 -2.61 -26.89 -13.46
N ASP A 313 -1.78 -27.92 -13.33
CA ASP A 313 -1.47 -28.56 -12.06
C ASP A 313 -0.07 -28.16 -11.56
N VAL A 314 -0.03 -27.50 -10.40
CA VAL A 314 1.21 -27.10 -9.72
C VAL A 314 1.50 -27.93 -8.46
N SER A 315 0.78 -29.04 -8.24
CA SER A 315 1.00 -29.94 -7.09
C SER A 315 2.37 -30.64 -7.11
N THR A 316 3.05 -30.66 -8.25
CA THR A 316 4.39 -31.22 -8.42
C THR A 316 5.39 -30.17 -8.86
N THR A 317 6.68 -30.34 -8.54
CA THR A 317 7.75 -29.41 -8.95
C THR A 317 7.84 -29.26 -10.46
N ALA A 318 7.64 -30.34 -11.21
CA ALA A 318 7.63 -30.31 -12.67
C ALA A 318 6.42 -29.53 -13.22
N GLY A 319 5.23 -29.77 -12.66
CA GLY A 319 4.02 -29.02 -13.00
C GLY A 319 4.16 -27.53 -12.71
N ALA A 320 4.65 -27.17 -11.52
CA ALA A 320 4.94 -25.79 -11.12
C ALA A 320 5.93 -25.10 -12.08
N LEU A 321 7.05 -25.76 -12.43
CA LEU A 321 8.03 -25.21 -13.37
C LEU A 321 7.45 -24.99 -14.77
N SER A 322 6.61 -25.91 -15.24
CA SER A 322 5.93 -25.78 -16.55
C SER A 322 4.90 -24.65 -16.58
N ALA A 323 4.31 -24.31 -15.42
CA ALA A 323 3.33 -23.25 -15.28
C ALA A 323 3.95 -21.84 -15.24
N ILE A 324 5.22 -21.70 -14.85
CA ILE A 324 5.88 -20.39 -14.69
C ILE A 324 5.86 -19.57 -15.99
N PRO A 325 6.29 -20.07 -17.16
CA PRO A 325 6.27 -19.28 -18.39
C PRO A 325 4.88 -18.77 -18.76
N ILE A 326 3.85 -19.59 -18.54
CA ILE A 326 2.44 -19.26 -18.80
C ILE A 326 1.99 -18.16 -17.83
N GLY A 327 2.25 -18.35 -16.53
CA GLY A 327 1.93 -17.38 -15.49
C GLY A 327 2.63 -16.04 -15.68
N VAL A 328 3.91 -16.04 -16.07
CA VAL A 328 4.68 -14.81 -16.37
C VAL A 328 4.10 -14.09 -17.57
N THR A 329 3.78 -14.81 -18.65
CA THR A 329 3.15 -14.21 -19.83
C THR A 329 1.83 -13.57 -19.46
N TYR A 330 0.98 -14.28 -18.70
CA TYR A 330 -0.28 -13.73 -18.24
C TYR A 330 -0.10 -12.54 -17.30
N LEU A 331 0.82 -12.61 -16.35
CA LEU A 331 1.12 -11.50 -15.44
C LEU A 331 1.58 -10.23 -16.18
N LEU A 332 2.39 -10.38 -17.22
CA LEU A 332 2.92 -9.26 -17.99
C LEU A 332 1.93 -8.69 -18.99
N PHE A 333 0.99 -9.50 -19.49
CA PHE A 333 0.14 -9.15 -20.62
C PHE A 333 -1.37 -9.26 -20.36
N ALA A 334 -1.83 -9.57 -19.15
CA ALA A 334 -3.27 -9.70 -18.85
C ALA A 334 -3.72 -8.89 -17.62
N PRO A 335 -4.92 -8.29 -17.66
CA PRO A 335 -5.74 -8.03 -18.85
C PRO A 335 -5.13 -6.89 -19.68
N PHE A 336 -4.86 -7.15 -20.97
CA PHE A 336 -4.62 -6.07 -21.92
C PHE A 336 -5.98 -5.48 -22.34
N PRO A 337 -6.24 -4.17 -22.20
CA PRO A 337 -5.48 -3.13 -21.52
C PRO A 337 -6.03 -2.82 -20.12
N TRP A 338 -5.11 -2.55 -19.18
CA TRP A 338 -5.34 -2.01 -17.84
C TRP A 338 -6.10 -0.67 -17.80
#